data_AF-A0A8S2LNS6-F1
#
_entry.id   AF-A0A8S2LNS6-F1
#
_cell.length_a   1.000
_cell.length_b   1.000
_cell.length_c   1.000
_cell.angle_alpha   90.00
_cell.angle_beta   90.00
_cell.angle_gamma   90.00
#
_symmetry.space_group_name_H-M   'P 1'
#
loop_
_entity.id
_entity.type
_entity.pdbx_description
1 polymer ?
#
loop_
_entity_poly.entity_id
_entity_poly.type
_entity_poly.pdbx_seq_one_letter_code
_entity_poly.pdbx_strand_id
1 'polypeptide(L)'
;VVREIETGRYIRVQSDLIEYSHEPQSSSIYEVSFHPFPSAIPLTVTYVVNSLRWTTRYILRTFADGRNQFQVLADIINSSPFSYHFNVTHLMAGEISLAFGSSKSSSLVATTISSKNNMDYSGIHLFSLINKSLTIEPNSILTLPIILPQIQIKISYVHTLIMTIPSIISNSDTTILSGKHKFQRLYQISNSSSFLPTGHLLLYDSSVNVLTGECNLPALAESEKYEFELGQDSDIMLVYNRTLTTNRATNSTLVTTNVLVQNYKKRKVNIRLKSICQLSMTCVFYDNKGRTLGPRLRYELVLQAKSEVAFTFSTIRMAQQN
;
A
#
# COMPACT_ATOMS: atom_id res chain seq x y z
N VAL A 1 29.53 10.79 -10.02
CA VAL A 1 29.74 10.09 -8.73
C VAL A 1 30.37 8.75 -9.07
N VAL A 2 31.49 8.41 -8.44
CA VAL A 2 32.28 7.20 -8.73
C VAL A 2 32.34 6.36 -7.46
N ARG A 3 32.32 5.02 -7.57
CA ARG A 3 32.45 4.10 -6.44
C ARG A 3 33.87 3.57 -6.35
N GLU A 4 34.50 3.74 -5.21
CA GLU A 4 35.78 3.12 -4.88
C GLU A 4 35.55 1.63 -4.59
N ILE A 5 36.24 0.73 -5.32
CA ILE A 5 35.97 -0.72 -5.29
C ILE A 5 36.39 -1.33 -3.95
N GLU A 6 37.55 -0.93 -3.42
CA GLU A 6 38.12 -1.52 -2.20
C GLU A 6 37.33 -1.16 -0.95
N THR A 7 36.79 0.06 -0.89
CA THR A 7 36.11 0.58 0.31
C THR A 7 34.58 0.60 0.16
N GLY A 8 34.08 0.44 -1.07
CA GLY A 8 32.67 0.60 -1.41
C GLY A 8 32.15 2.03 -1.29
N ARG A 9 33.00 3.01 -1.00
CA ARG A 9 32.61 4.41 -0.78
C ARG A 9 32.28 5.12 -2.09
N TYR A 10 31.25 5.98 -2.04
CA TYR A 10 30.89 6.84 -3.16
C TYR A 10 31.59 8.20 -3.01
N ILE A 11 32.33 8.60 -4.04
CA ILE A 11 33.00 9.90 -4.08
C ILE A 11 32.44 10.75 -5.22
N ARG A 12 32.31 12.05 -4.93
CA ARG A 12 31.97 13.05 -5.95
C ARG A 12 33.28 13.53 -6.56
N VAL A 13 33.61 12.98 -7.72
CA VAL A 13 34.70 13.47 -8.55
C VAL A 13 34.21 14.71 -9.29
N GLN A 14 34.94 15.82 -9.18
CA GLN A 14 34.65 17.03 -9.94
C GLN A 14 34.94 16.77 -11.43
N SER A 15 34.16 17.38 -12.33
CA SER A 15 34.21 17.05 -13.76
C SER A 15 35.54 17.37 -14.42
N ASP A 16 36.31 18.31 -13.86
CA ASP A 16 37.67 18.69 -14.25
C ASP A 16 38.73 17.65 -13.85
N LEU A 17 38.43 16.76 -12.92
CA LEU A 17 39.26 15.60 -12.57
C LEU A 17 38.96 14.36 -13.42
N ILE A 18 38.09 14.50 -14.42
CA ILE A 18 37.72 13.45 -15.36
C ILE A 18 38.26 13.88 -16.71
N GLU A 19 39.31 13.22 -17.17
CA GLU A 19 39.84 13.46 -18.51
C GLU A 19 38.97 12.72 -19.52
N TYR A 20 38.27 13.48 -20.35
CA TYR A 20 37.47 12.92 -21.44
C TYR A 20 38.38 12.75 -22.64
N SER A 21 38.38 11.56 -23.25
CA SER A 21 39.16 11.28 -24.46
C SER A 21 38.79 12.21 -25.63
N HIS A 22 37.58 12.76 -25.60
CA HIS A 22 37.03 13.72 -26.56
C HIS A 22 36.13 14.72 -25.81
N GLU A 23 36.00 15.94 -26.33
CA GLU A 23 35.08 16.95 -25.78
C GLU A 23 33.65 16.36 -25.72
N PRO A 24 32.95 16.41 -24.57
CA PRO A 24 31.67 15.73 -24.42
C PRO A 24 30.65 16.30 -25.40
N GLN A 25 30.35 15.55 -26.46
CA GLN A 25 29.25 15.86 -27.37
C GLN A 25 27.92 15.80 -26.62
N SER A 26 26.88 16.45 -27.12
CA SER A 26 25.53 16.48 -26.53
C SER A 26 24.82 15.12 -26.47
N SER A 27 25.49 14.02 -26.84
CA SER A 27 25.00 12.65 -26.78
C SER A 27 25.29 11.98 -25.42
N SER A 28 24.37 11.14 -24.97
CA SER A 28 24.32 10.57 -23.61
C SER A 28 25.32 9.44 -23.31
N ILE A 29 26.32 9.21 -24.17
CA ILE A 29 27.30 8.12 -24.03
C ILE A 29 28.69 8.71 -24.24
N TYR A 30 29.55 8.60 -23.22
CA TYR A 30 30.94 9.08 -23.26
C TYR A 30 31.91 7.93 -23.02
N GLU A 31 33.00 7.94 -23.79
CA GLU A 31 34.13 7.03 -23.64
C GLU A 31 35.18 7.71 -22.73
N VAL A 32 35.33 7.20 -21.51
CA VAL A 32 36.24 7.76 -20.50
C VAL A 32 37.51 6.92 -20.50
N SER A 33 38.64 7.55 -20.82
CA SER A 33 39.95 6.91 -20.76
C SER A 33 40.53 7.12 -19.37
N PHE A 34 40.96 6.04 -18.72
CA PHE A 34 41.71 6.13 -17.47
C PHE A 34 43.20 6.16 -17.80
N HIS A 35 43.96 7.07 -17.20
CA HIS A 35 45.42 7.01 -17.23
C HIS A 35 45.92 5.64 -16.73
N PRO A 36 47.04 5.12 -17.27
CA PRO A 36 47.39 3.71 -17.17
C PRO A 36 47.62 3.28 -15.72
N PHE A 37 46.65 2.56 -15.16
CA PHE A 37 46.91 1.64 -14.08
C PHE A 37 47.85 0.53 -14.61
N PRO A 38 48.80 0.03 -13.81
CA PRO A 38 49.71 -1.03 -14.23
C PRO A 38 48.91 -2.19 -14.82
N SER A 39 49.29 -2.56 -16.04
CA SER A 39 48.59 -3.45 -16.96
C SER A 39 48.46 -4.88 -16.40
N ALA A 40 47.45 -5.10 -15.56
CA ALA A 40 46.99 -6.44 -15.15
C ALA A 40 45.60 -6.46 -14.48
N ILE A 41 44.98 -5.31 -14.20
CA ILE A 41 43.78 -5.27 -13.36
C ILE A 41 42.55 -5.03 -14.23
N PRO A 42 41.53 -5.91 -14.20
CA PRO A 42 40.27 -5.65 -14.87
C PRO A 42 39.59 -4.41 -14.28
N LEU A 43 39.32 -3.41 -15.13
CA LEU A 43 38.63 -2.18 -14.74
C LEU A 43 37.12 -2.37 -14.85
N THR A 44 36.39 -1.94 -13.82
CA THR A 44 34.92 -1.91 -13.84
C THR A 44 34.45 -0.47 -14.01
N VAL A 45 33.83 -0.16 -15.15
CA VAL A 45 33.25 1.17 -15.42
C VAL A 45 31.79 1.18 -14.96
N THR A 46 31.43 2.11 -14.06
CA THR A 46 30.05 2.33 -13.62
C THR A 46 29.57 3.66 -14.15
N TYR A 47 28.46 3.68 -14.89
CA TYR A 47 27.83 4.88 -15.42
C TYR A 47 26.33 4.88 -15.15
N VAL A 48 25.74 6.08 -15.13
CA VAL A 48 24.31 6.28 -14.92
C VAL A 48 23.66 6.55 -16.27
N VAL A 49 22.68 5.72 -16.65
CA VAL A 49 21.91 5.89 -17.89
C VAL A 49 20.55 6.46 -17.54
N ASN A 50 20.32 7.74 -17.85
CA ASN A 50 19.05 8.40 -17.53
C ASN A 50 17.88 7.92 -18.42
N SER A 51 18.18 7.36 -19.58
CA SER A 51 17.18 6.83 -20.52
C SER A 51 16.68 5.44 -20.18
N LEU A 52 17.24 4.81 -19.14
CA LEU A 52 16.77 3.55 -18.60
C LEU A 52 16.22 3.77 -17.20
N ARG A 53 14.96 3.38 -17.02
CA ARG A 53 14.32 3.35 -15.71
C ARG A 53 13.51 2.09 -15.58
N TRP A 54 13.21 1.68 -14.36
CA TRP A 54 12.31 0.58 -14.13
C TRP A 54 11.27 0.95 -13.09
N THR A 55 10.09 0.35 -13.19
CA THR A 55 8.99 0.56 -12.26
C THR A 55 8.37 -0.78 -11.89
N THR A 56 7.84 -0.87 -10.67
CA THR A 56 7.13 -2.06 -10.23
C THR A 56 5.64 -1.94 -10.51
N ARG A 57 5.07 -3.03 -11.00
CA ARG A 57 3.63 -3.17 -11.20
C ARG A 57 3.15 -4.44 -10.51
N TYR A 58 2.04 -4.30 -9.80
CA TYR A 58 1.39 -5.35 -9.04
C TYR A 58 0.05 -5.68 -9.67
N ILE A 59 -0.29 -6.97 -9.68
CA ILE A 59 -1.59 -7.44 -10.14
C ILE A 59 -2.19 -8.33 -9.05
N LEU A 60 -3.30 -7.90 -8.48
CA LEU A 60 -4.10 -8.70 -7.55
C LEU A 60 -5.35 -9.22 -8.26
N ARG A 61 -5.41 -10.53 -8.44
CA ARG A 61 -6.54 -11.28 -8.96
C ARG A 61 -7.30 -11.92 -7.82
N THR A 62 -8.56 -11.56 -7.65
CA THR A 62 -9.45 -12.19 -6.68
C THR A 62 -10.36 -13.20 -7.37
N PHE A 63 -10.65 -14.32 -6.72
CA PHE A 63 -11.50 -15.38 -7.26
C PHE A 63 -12.76 -15.55 -6.42
N ALA A 64 -13.84 -16.04 -7.04
CA ALA A 64 -15.13 -16.23 -6.39
C ALA A 64 -15.06 -17.23 -5.21
N ASP A 65 -14.17 -18.22 -5.30
CA ASP A 65 -13.95 -19.25 -4.27
C ASP A 65 -13.16 -18.75 -3.05
N GLY A 66 -12.61 -17.53 -3.09
CA GLY A 66 -11.84 -16.94 -1.98
C GLY A 66 -10.33 -17.03 -2.16
N ARG A 67 -9.86 -17.70 -3.21
CA ARG A 67 -8.45 -17.66 -3.57
C ARG A 67 -8.09 -16.27 -4.11
N ASN A 68 -6.84 -15.91 -3.94
CA ASN A 68 -6.24 -14.71 -4.46
C ASN A 68 -4.93 -15.08 -5.15
N GLN A 69 -4.62 -14.42 -6.25
CA GLN A 69 -3.33 -14.51 -6.92
C GLN A 69 -2.72 -13.13 -6.98
N PHE A 70 -1.49 -13.00 -6.47
CA PHE A 70 -0.72 -11.78 -6.54
C PHE A 70 0.45 -12.00 -7.48
N GLN A 71 0.61 -11.11 -8.46
CA GLN A 71 1.72 -11.13 -9.39
C GLN A 71 2.47 -9.82 -9.26
N VAL A 72 3.79 -9.91 -9.37
CA VAL A 72 4.69 -8.77 -9.33
C VAL A 72 5.47 -8.74 -10.64
N LEU A 73 5.50 -7.57 -11.26
CA LEU A 73 6.10 -7.33 -12.54
C LEU A 73 7.08 -6.16 -12.40
N ALA A 74 8.23 -6.28 -13.06
CA ALA A 74 9.15 -5.17 -13.27
C ALA A 74 9.06 -4.72 -14.72
N ASP A 75 8.64 -3.48 -14.93
CA ASP A 75 8.59 -2.86 -16.24
C ASP A 75 9.87 -2.03 -16.42
N ILE A 76 10.79 -2.48 -17.30
CA ILE A 76 12.01 -1.75 -17.64
C ILE A 76 11.75 -0.94 -18.91
N ILE A 77 11.90 0.37 -18.79
CA ILE A 77 11.55 1.35 -19.82
C ILE A 77 12.85 1.90 -20.42
N ASN A 78 13.01 1.72 -21.72
CA ASN A 78 14.07 2.34 -22.51
C ASN A 78 13.47 3.46 -23.35
N SER A 79 13.79 4.70 -23.00
CA SER A 79 13.36 5.90 -23.75
C SER A 79 14.44 6.42 -24.71
N SER A 80 15.49 5.65 -24.97
CA SER A 80 16.56 5.99 -25.91
C SER A 80 16.32 5.35 -27.29
N PRO A 81 16.99 5.87 -28.35
CA PRO A 81 17.05 5.23 -29.65
C PRO A 81 18.02 4.02 -29.71
N PHE A 82 18.70 3.68 -28.61
CA PHE A 82 19.71 2.62 -28.57
C PHE A 82 19.16 1.36 -27.91
N SER A 83 19.68 0.19 -28.31
CA SER A 83 19.43 -1.06 -27.61
C SER A 83 20.43 -1.25 -26.47
N TYR A 84 19.99 -1.88 -25.39
CA TYR A 84 20.86 -2.23 -24.26
C TYR A 84 20.87 -3.73 -24.03
N HIS A 85 22.06 -4.29 -23.85
CA HIS A 85 22.26 -5.70 -23.56
C HIS A 85 22.85 -5.89 -22.16
N PHE A 86 22.19 -6.70 -21.34
CA PHE A 86 22.59 -6.99 -19.97
C PHE A 86 22.79 -8.49 -19.81
N ASN A 87 23.95 -8.92 -19.31
CA ASN A 87 24.19 -10.32 -18.98
C ASN A 87 23.55 -10.70 -17.63
N VAL A 88 23.60 -9.77 -16.68
CA VAL A 88 23.05 -9.89 -15.33
C VAL A 88 22.39 -8.57 -14.97
N THR A 89 21.20 -8.63 -14.39
CA THR A 89 20.48 -7.42 -13.96
C THR A 89 20.09 -7.55 -12.49
N HIS A 90 20.53 -6.59 -11.68
CA HIS A 90 20.06 -6.41 -10.31
C HIS A 90 19.05 -5.27 -10.30
N LEU A 91 17.79 -5.58 -10.01
CA LEU A 91 16.76 -4.58 -9.73
C LEU A 91 16.86 -4.21 -8.26
N MET A 92 17.15 -2.94 -7.98
CA MET A 92 17.36 -2.42 -6.64
C MET A 92 16.43 -1.23 -6.41
N ALA A 93 15.74 -1.20 -5.28
CA ALA A 93 14.81 -0.13 -4.94
C ALA A 93 14.95 0.27 -3.46
N GLY A 94 14.64 1.53 -3.19
CA GLY A 94 14.64 2.08 -1.85
C GLY A 94 14.84 3.59 -1.88
N GLU A 95 14.77 4.22 -0.71
CA GLU A 95 15.05 5.65 -0.59
C GLU A 95 16.53 5.86 -0.29
N ILE A 96 17.22 6.51 -1.23
CA ILE A 96 18.56 7.01 -0.95
C ILE A 96 18.41 8.29 -0.14
N SER A 97 18.44 8.18 1.18
CA SER A 97 18.59 9.33 2.07
C SER A 97 20.02 9.88 1.93
N LEU A 98 20.25 10.72 0.92
CA LEU A 98 21.50 11.45 0.78
C LEU A 98 21.53 12.56 1.83
N ALA A 99 22.00 12.25 3.04
CA ALA A 99 22.29 13.25 4.06
C ALA A 99 23.51 14.06 3.62
N PHE A 100 23.28 15.18 2.92
CA PHE A 100 24.32 16.15 2.63
C PHE A 100 24.56 17.01 3.87
N GLY A 101 25.28 16.46 4.85
CA GLY A 101 25.60 17.17 6.07
C GLY A 101 26.65 18.26 5.83
N SER A 102 26.28 19.53 6.04
CA SER A 102 27.26 20.56 6.38
C SER A 102 27.68 20.35 7.85
N SER A 103 28.82 19.70 8.04
CA SER A 103 29.55 19.56 9.31
C SER A 103 28.87 18.77 10.46
N LYS A 104 29.71 17.95 11.10
CA LYS A 104 29.51 17.18 12.34
C LYS A 104 28.60 15.95 12.23
N SER A 105 29.21 14.90 11.69
CA SER A 105 29.10 13.50 12.10
C SER A 105 28.01 13.17 13.13
N SER A 106 26.85 12.75 12.65
CA SER A 106 26.01 11.80 13.37
C SER A 106 26.47 10.39 12.99
N SER A 107 26.69 9.55 14.00
CA SER A 107 27.12 8.17 13.82
C SER A 107 26.10 7.40 12.98
N LEU A 108 26.53 6.96 11.80
CA LEU A 108 25.94 5.81 11.13
C LEU A 108 25.91 4.66 12.15
N VAL A 109 24.71 4.22 12.50
CA VAL A 109 24.52 2.94 13.19
C VAL A 109 25.05 1.88 12.23
N ALA A 110 26.25 1.37 12.52
CA ALA A 110 26.82 0.23 11.84
C ALA A 110 25.99 -0.99 12.23
N THR A 111 25.01 -1.35 11.40
CA THR A 111 24.46 -2.70 11.39
C THR A 111 25.55 -3.63 10.88
N THR A 112 25.94 -4.58 11.72
CA THR A 112 26.88 -5.65 11.41
C THR A 112 26.40 -6.41 10.17
N ILE A 113 27.20 -6.35 9.11
CA ILE A 113 27.01 -7.07 7.85
C ILE A 113 27.10 -8.55 8.15
N SER A 114 25.95 -9.23 8.18
CA SER A 114 25.85 -10.68 8.20
C SER A 114 26.25 -11.22 6.82
N SER A 115 27.20 -12.16 6.81
CA SER A 115 27.81 -12.78 5.63
C SER A 115 26.86 -13.72 4.86
N LYS A 116 25.80 -13.17 4.29
CA LYS A 116 25.15 -13.73 3.09
C LYS A 116 25.25 -12.65 2.02
N ASN A 117 25.33 -13.03 0.75
CA ASN A 117 25.50 -12.17 -0.44
C ASN A 117 24.42 -11.06 -0.66
N ASN A 118 23.76 -10.57 0.39
CA ASN A 118 22.96 -9.37 0.38
C ASN A 118 23.88 -8.16 0.44
N MET A 119 24.15 -7.56 -0.72
CA MET A 119 24.56 -6.16 -0.77
C MET A 119 23.38 -5.31 -0.29
N ASP A 120 23.31 -5.06 1.01
CA ASP A 120 22.32 -4.17 1.62
C ASP A 120 22.98 -2.79 1.71
N TYR A 121 22.72 -1.94 0.72
CA TYR A 121 23.16 -0.56 0.75
C TYR A 121 22.19 0.21 1.65
N SER A 122 22.69 1.09 2.53
CA SER A 122 21.85 1.82 3.50
C SER A 122 20.63 2.49 2.84
N GLY A 123 19.45 1.86 2.93
CA GLY A 123 18.20 2.33 2.35
C GLY A 123 17.88 1.88 0.91
N ILE A 124 18.75 1.09 0.26
CA ILE A 124 18.50 0.48 -1.05
C ILE A 124 18.56 -1.05 -0.91
N HIS A 125 17.44 -1.70 -1.22
CA HIS A 125 17.30 -3.14 -1.12
C HIS A 125 17.35 -3.79 -2.50
N LEU A 126 18.02 -4.94 -2.58
CA LEU A 126 17.93 -5.82 -3.74
C LEU A 126 16.50 -6.35 -3.84
N PHE A 127 15.80 -5.98 -4.90
CA PHE A 127 14.44 -6.42 -5.16
C PHE A 127 14.41 -7.71 -5.97
N SER A 128 15.23 -7.83 -7.01
CA SER A 128 15.32 -9.04 -7.82
C SER A 128 16.67 -9.15 -8.53
N LEU A 129 17.17 -10.38 -8.62
CA LEU A 129 18.32 -10.74 -9.45
C LEU A 129 17.83 -11.50 -10.68
N ILE A 130 18.16 -11.00 -11.86
CA ILE A 130 17.87 -11.64 -13.14
C ILE A 130 19.20 -12.14 -13.71
N ASN A 131 19.43 -13.45 -13.57
CA ASN A 131 20.63 -14.13 -14.06
C ASN A 131 20.40 -14.71 -15.46
N LYS A 132 19.88 -13.89 -16.37
CA LYS A 132 19.63 -14.22 -17.77
C LYS A 132 19.97 -13.01 -18.62
N SER A 133 20.55 -13.24 -19.79
CA SER A 133 20.79 -12.19 -20.76
C SER A 133 19.47 -11.52 -21.18
N LEU A 134 19.40 -10.20 -21.06
CA LEU A 134 18.27 -9.38 -21.47
C LEU A 134 18.73 -8.39 -22.54
N THR A 135 17.93 -8.24 -23.58
CA THR A 135 18.07 -7.15 -24.55
C THR A 135 16.85 -6.26 -24.43
N ILE A 136 17.06 -4.96 -24.26
CA ILE A 136 16.00 -3.96 -24.16
C ILE A 136 16.05 -3.11 -25.41
N GLU A 137 15.02 -3.24 -26.25
CA GLU A 137 14.92 -2.55 -27.52
C GLU A 137 14.74 -1.03 -27.34
N PRO A 138 15.10 -0.21 -28.35
CA PRO A 138 14.83 1.22 -28.34
C PRO A 138 13.35 1.55 -28.13
N ASN A 139 13.06 2.65 -27.41
CA ASN A 139 11.70 3.16 -27.20
C ASN A 139 10.67 2.09 -26.76
N SER A 140 11.10 1.14 -25.92
CA SER A 140 10.31 -0.03 -25.55
C SER A 140 10.14 -0.18 -24.05
N ILE A 141 9.19 -1.04 -23.66
CA ILE A 141 8.98 -1.47 -22.27
C ILE A 141 9.11 -2.98 -22.23
N LEU A 142 10.11 -3.47 -21.48
CA LEU A 142 10.29 -4.89 -21.20
C LEU A 142 9.66 -5.22 -19.84
N THR A 143 8.60 -6.01 -19.83
CA THR A 143 7.95 -6.50 -18.61
C THR A 143 8.51 -7.86 -18.20
N LEU A 144 8.98 -7.96 -16.96
CA LEU A 144 9.56 -9.19 -16.40
C LEU A 144 8.77 -9.64 -15.16
N PRO A 145 8.35 -10.90 -15.06
CA PRO A 145 7.72 -11.41 -13.85
C PRO A 145 8.76 -11.60 -12.75
N ILE A 146 8.42 -11.14 -11.54
CA ILE A 146 9.26 -11.27 -10.35
C ILE A 146 8.64 -12.32 -9.44
N ILE A 147 9.41 -13.38 -9.16
CA ILE A 147 8.99 -14.46 -8.26
C ILE A 147 9.39 -14.03 -6.85
N LEU A 148 8.40 -13.61 -6.05
CA LEU A 148 8.59 -13.31 -4.63
C LEU A 148 8.01 -14.44 -3.78
N PRO A 149 8.74 -14.93 -2.76
CA PRO A 149 8.38 -16.19 -2.15
C PRO A 149 7.04 -16.15 -1.39
N GLN A 150 6.62 -15.05 -0.75
CA GLN A 150 5.45 -15.11 0.14
C GLN A 150 4.74 -13.75 0.34
N ILE A 151 3.74 -13.46 -0.50
CA ILE A 151 2.82 -12.33 -0.29
C ILE A 151 1.47 -12.88 0.16
N GLN A 152 1.07 -12.50 1.37
CA GLN A 152 -0.21 -12.86 1.96
C GLN A 152 -1.21 -11.73 1.75
N ILE A 153 -2.42 -12.09 1.33
CA ILE A 153 -3.50 -11.14 1.07
C ILE A 153 -4.71 -11.57 1.85
N LYS A 154 -5.13 -10.71 2.77
CA LYS A 154 -6.37 -10.87 3.51
C LYS A 154 -7.37 -9.84 3.00
N ILE A 155 -8.53 -10.33 2.58
CA ILE A 155 -9.66 -9.49 2.18
C ILE A 155 -10.68 -9.51 3.31
N SER A 156 -11.04 -8.31 3.76
CA SER A 156 -12.13 -8.09 4.71
C SER A 156 -13.11 -7.08 4.12
N TYR A 157 -14.27 -6.92 4.71
CA TYR A 157 -15.30 -6.00 4.23
C TYR A 157 -15.56 -4.96 5.31
N VAL A 158 -15.39 -3.69 4.95
CA VAL A 158 -15.44 -2.58 5.90
C VAL A 158 -16.57 -1.61 5.57
N HIS A 159 -17.21 -1.08 6.61
CA HIS A 159 -18.13 0.04 6.48
C HIS A 159 -17.98 0.93 7.71
N THR A 160 -18.10 2.24 7.51
CA THR A 160 -18.11 3.21 8.62
C THR A 160 -19.48 3.86 8.68
N LEU A 161 -20.26 3.49 9.69
CA LEU A 161 -21.56 4.07 9.96
C LEU A 161 -21.37 5.35 10.81
N ILE A 162 -21.61 6.50 10.19
CA ILE A 162 -21.55 7.78 10.89
C ILE A 162 -22.91 8.04 11.54
N MET A 163 -22.89 8.22 12.85
CA MET A 163 -24.05 8.51 13.68
C MET A 163 -24.16 10.01 13.89
N THR A 164 -25.10 10.62 13.18
CA THR A 164 -25.48 12.03 13.31
C THR A 164 -26.96 12.14 13.69
N ILE A 165 -27.27 13.13 14.51
CA ILE A 165 -28.65 13.59 14.69
C ILE A 165 -28.93 14.58 13.55
N PRO A 166 -29.92 14.32 12.68
CA PRO A 166 -30.32 15.29 11.66
C PRO A 166 -30.77 16.58 12.32
N SER A 167 -30.43 17.73 11.72
CA SER A 167 -30.88 19.05 12.19
C SER A 167 -32.40 19.27 12.03
N ILE A 168 -33.08 18.41 11.27
CA ILE A 168 -34.51 18.49 11.02
C ILE A 168 -35.23 17.71 12.14
N ILE A 169 -35.52 18.40 13.23
CA ILE A 169 -36.47 17.93 14.24
C ILE A 169 -37.85 18.25 13.68
N SER A 170 -38.50 17.29 13.02
CA SER A 170 -39.94 17.40 12.77
C SER A 170 -40.67 17.41 14.11
N ASN A 171 -41.79 18.12 14.20
CA ASN A 171 -42.61 18.24 15.43
C ASN A 171 -43.21 16.92 15.95
N SER A 172 -42.83 15.78 15.35
CA SER A 172 -43.17 14.43 15.81
C SER A 172 -42.11 13.92 16.78
N ASP A 173 -42.53 13.44 17.95
CA ASP A 173 -41.63 12.97 19.02
C ASP A 173 -40.81 11.73 18.63
N THR A 174 -41.11 11.12 17.48
CA THR A 174 -40.31 10.05 16.86
C THR A 174 -40.07 10.32 15.39
N THR A 175 -38.83 10.09 14.94
CA THR A 175 -38.46 10.06 13.51
C THR A 175 -37.75 8.76 13.20
N ILE A 176 -38.11 8.17 12.04
CA ILE A 176 -37.58 6.89 11.57
C ILE A 176 -36.76 7.15 10.29
N LEU A 177 -35.48 6.78 10.31
CA LEU A 177 -34.57 6.91 9.16
C LEU A 177 -34.03 5.53 8.77
N SER A 178 -34.33 5.09 7.56
CA SER A 178 -33.78 3.84 7.01
C SER A 178 -32.73 4.10 5.94
N GLY A 179 -31.75 3.20 5.83
CA GLY A 179 -30.68 3.30 4.85
C GLY A 179 -30.16 1.93 4.43
N LYS A 180 -29.66 1.85 3.20
CA LYS A 180 -29.03 0.65 2.64
C LYS A 180 -27.69 1.02 2.02
N HIS A 181 -26.63 0.36 2.44
CA HIS A 181 -25.25 0.62 2.01
C HIS A 181 -24.52 -0.67 1.64
N LYS A 182 -23.59 -0.55 0.69
CA LYS A 182 -22.65 -1.63 0.34
C LYS A 182 -21.41 -1.52 1.22
N PHE A 183 -20.83 -2.66 1.58
CA PHE A 183 -19.51 -2.68 2.21
C PHE A 183 -18.41 -2.40 1.19
N GLN A 184 -17.35 -1.74 1.62
CA GLN A 184 -16.12 -1.60 0.86
C GLN A 184 -15.24 -2.84 1.08
N ARG A 185 -14.42 -3.19 0.09
CA ARG A 185 -13.40 -4.23 0.25
C ARG A 185 -12.15 -3.60 0.87
N LEU A 186 -11.73 -4.13 2.00
CA LEU A 186 -10.47 -3.83 2.65
C LEU A 186 -9.47 -4.92 2.28
N TYR A 187 -8.40 -4.52 1.60
CA TYR A 187 -7.28 -5.38 1.28
C TYR A 187 -6.18 -5.14 2.30
N GLN A 188 -5.68 -6.21 2.88
CA GLN A 188 -4.49 -6.19 3.71
C GLN A 188 -3.42 -7.03 3.01
N ILE A 189 -2.35 -6.36 2.59
CA ILE A 189 -1.17 -6.99 2.01
C ILE A 189 -0.12 -7.10 3.11
N SER A 190 0.51 -8.26 3.21
CA SER A 190 1.70 -8.46 4.03
C SER A 190 2.70 -9.34 3.31
N ASN A 191 3.96 -8.93 3.28
CA ASN A 191 5.06 -9.74 2.79
C ASN A 191 5.87 -10.25 3.97
N SER A 192 6.11 -11.55 4.05
CA SER A 192 6.89 -12.16 5.14
C SER A 192 8.37 -12.32 4.86
N SER A 193 8.84 -11.95 3.66
CA SER A 193 10.14 -12.44 3.17
C SER A 193 11.04 -11.42 2.48
N SER A 194 10.50 -10.29 2.01
CA SER A 194 11.30 -9.30 1.29
C SER A 194 10.73 -7.89 1.36
N PHE A 195 11.54 -6.92 0.99
CA PHE A 195 11.09 -5.58 0.67
C PHE A 195 10.17 -5.60 -0.57
N LEU A 196 9.09 -4.83 -0.53
CA LEU A 196 8.27 -4.51 -1.71
C LEU A 196 8.48 -3.03 -2.07
N PRO A 197 8.96 -2.71 -3.27
CA PRO A 197 9.09 -1.33 -3.71
C PRO A 197 7.73 -0.67 -3.90
N THR A 198 7.73 0.67 -3.99
CA THR A 198 6.54 1.40 -4.45
C THR A 198 6.18 0.95 -5.86
N GLY A 199 4.88 0.83 -6.16
CA GLY A 199 4.44 0.44 -7.49
C GLY A 199 2.93 0.50 -7.69
N HIS A 200 2.51 0.46 -8.95
CA HIS A 200 1.10 0.54 -9.32
C HIS A 200 0.42 -0.82 -9.13
N LEU A 201 -0.68 -0.88 -8.39
CA LEU A 201 -1.48 -2.07 -8.16
C LEU A 201 -2.76 -2.04 -8.98
N LEU A 202 -2.94 -3.08 -9.81
CA LEU A 202 -4.16 -3.34 -10.57
C LEU A 202 -4.95 -4.46 -9.90
N LEU A 203 -6.24 -4.23 -9.66
CA LEU A 203 -7.15 -5.22 -9.06
C LEU A 203 -8.13 -5.78 -10.08
N TYR A 204 -8.09 -7.10 -10.26
CA TYR A 204 -8.98 -7.82 -11.16
C TYR A 204 -9.92 -8.75 -10.39
N ASP A 205 -11.17 -8.78 -10.84
CA ASP A 205 -12.08 -9.88 -10.52
C ASP A 205 -11.91 -10.96 -11.58
N SER A 206 -11.33 -12.09 -11.19
CA SER A 206 -10.96 -13.17 -12.12
C SER A 206 -12.18 -13.90 -12.67
N SER A 207 -13.34 -13.80 -12.01
CA SER A 207 -14.56 -14.45 -12.50
C SER A 207 -15.11 -13.80 -13.77
N VAL A 208 -14.81 -12.52 -13.96
CA VAL A 208 -15.26 -11.71 -15.11
C VAL A 208 -14.10 -11.12 -15.92
N ASN A 209 -12.86 -11.30 -15.47
CA ASN A 209 -11.65 -10.70 -16.05
C ASN A 209 -11.76 -9.17 -16.23
N VAL A 210 -12.41 -8.50 -15.27
CA VAL A 210 -12.65 -7.06 -15.29
C VAL A 210 -11.72 -6.37 -14.29
N LEU A 211 -11.12 -5.25 -14.71
CA LEU A 211 -10.41 -4.35 -13.80
C LEU A 211 -11.43 -3.70 -12.86
N THR A 212 -11.29 -3.98 -11.57
CA THR A 212 -12.19 -3.50 -10.51
C THR A 212 -11.66 -2.28 -9.77
N GLY A 213 -10.38 -1.95 -9.97
CA GLY A 213 -9.80 -0.72 -9.46
C GLY A 213 -8.28 -0.73 -9.56
N GLU A 214 -7.71 0.42 -9.23
CA GLU A 214 -6.27 0.66 -9.22
C GLU A 214 -5.89 1.53 -8.02
N CYS A 215 -4.67 1.35 -7.53
CA CYS A 215 -4.07 2.21 -6.51
C CYS A 215 -2.54 2.14 -6.57
N ASN A 216 -1.85 3.09 -5.95
CA ASN A 216 -0.41 3.01 -5.75
C ASN A 216 -0.10 2.34 -4.42
N LEU A 217 0.68 1.26 -4.46
CA LEU A 217 1.21 0.61 -3.27
C LEU A 217 2.47 1.36 -2.82
N PRO A 218 2.56 1.78 -1.55
CA PRO A 218 3.81 2.35 -1.03
C PRO A 218 4.87 1.26 -0.90
N ALA A 219 6.12 1.67 -0.69
CA ALA A 219 7.17 0.74 -0.30
C ALA A 219 6.80 0.06 1.04
N LEU A 220 6.97 -1.26 1.11
CA LEU A 220 6.70 -2.05 2.31
C LEU A 220 7.97 -2.76 2.74
N ALA A 221 8.34 -2.55 4.00
CA ALA A 221 9.40 -3.31 4.64
C ALA A 221 8.99 -4.78 4.82
N GLU A 222 9.98 -5.63 5.12
CA GLU A 222 9.72 -7.03 5.47
C GLU A 222 8.78 -7.12 6.68
N SER A 223 7.79 -8.00 6.60
CA SER A 223 6.74 -8.21 7.62
C SER A 223 5.80 -7.01 7.85
N GLU A 224 5.95 -5.92 7.10
CA GLU A 224 5.04 -4.79 7.16
C GLU A 224 3.65 -5.16 6.59
N LYS A 225 2.62 -4.57 7.19
CA LYS A 225 1.23 -4.74 6.78
C LYS A 225 0.72 -3.42 6.23
N TYR A 226 0.16 -3.47 5.04
CA TYR A 226 -0.51 -2.33 4.44
C TYR A 226 -1.98 -2.63 4.20
N GLU A 227 -2.84 -1.74 4.68
CA GLU A 227 -4.29 -1.81 4.51
C GLU A 227 -4.76 -0.70 3.57
N PHE A 228 -5.55 -1.05 2.56
CA PHE A 228 -6.22 -0.08 1.70
C PHE A 228 -7.63 -0.53 1.35
N GLU A 229 -8.52 0.44 1.14
CA GLU A 229 -9.93 0.20 0.81
C GLU A 229 -10.13 0.47 -0.68
N LEU A 230 -10.67 -0.50 -1.42
CA LEU A 230 -10.95 -0.31 -2.84
C LEU A 230 -12.19 -1.06 -3.31
N GLY A 231 -13.10 -0.31 -3.94
CA GLY A 231 -14.33 -0.86 -4.50
C GLY A 231 -15.39 -1.21 -3.44
N GLN A 232 -16.65 -1.23 -3.89
CA GLN A 232 -17.79 -1.68 -3.10
C GLN A 232 -18.20 -3.09 -3.53
N ASP A 233 -18.76 -3.88 -2.62
CA ASP A 233 -19.25 -5.22 -2.90
C ASP A 233 -20.77 -5.28 -2.73
N SER A 234 -21.50 -5.56 -3.82
CA SER A 234 -22.97 -5.65 -3.79
C SER A 234 -23.50 -6.84 -3.02
N ASP A 235 -22.67 -7.87 -2.81
CA ASP A 235 -23.11 -9.09 -2.13
C ASP A 235 -23.00 -8.96 -0.61
N ILE A 236 -22.48 -7.85 -0.10
CA ILE A 236 -22.37 -7.61 1.34
C ILE A 236 -23.00 -6.27 1.64
N MET A 237 -24.16 -6.34 2.28
CA MET A 237 -25.05 -5.19 2.47
C MET A 237 -25.20 -4.87 3.95
N LEU A 238 -25.22 -3.59 4.24
CA LEU A 238 -25.67 -3.04 5.51
C LEU A 238 -27.05 -2.42 5.28
N VAL A 239 -28.05 -2.86 6.03
CA VAL A 239 -29.37 -2.23 6.13
C VAL A 239 -29.50 -1.72 7.55
N TYR A 240 -29.95 -0.48 7.73
CA TYR A 240 -30.21 0.05 9.05
C TYR A 240 -31.54 0.78 9.13
N ASN A 241 -32.07 0.82 10.34
CA ASN A 241 -33.18 1.69 10.72
C ASN A 241 -32.83 2.43 12.02
N ARG A 242 -32.98 3.75 12.02
CA ARG A 242 -32.74 4.62 13.19
C ARG A 242 -34.06 5.18 13.69
N THR A 243 -34.30 5.03 14.98
CA THR A 243 -35.38 5.70 15.69
C THR A 243 -34.78 6.78 16.59
N LEU A 244 -35.23 8.01 16.42
CA LEU A 244 -34.87 9.10 17.30
C LEU A 244 -36.02 9.38 18.26
N THR A 245 -35.69 9.53 19.54
CA THR A 245 -36.63 9.87 20.59
C THR A 245 -36.05 11.02 21.40
N THR A 246 -36.73 12.16 21.37
CA THR A 246 -36.31 13.37 22.08
C THR A 246 -37.11 13.51 23.37
N ASN A 247 -36.44 13.53 24.51
CA ASN A 247 -37.06 13.90 25.78
C ASN A 247 -36.93 15.41 25.97
N ARG A 248 -38.05 16.13 25.85
CA ARG A 248 -38.10 17.59 25.98
C ARG A 248 -37.80 18.06 27.41
N ALA A 249 -38.17 17.28 28.43
CA ALA A 249 -37.97 17.66 29.83
C ALA A 249 -36.48 17.72 30.21
N THR A 250 -35.67 16.80 29.67
CA THR A 250 -34.22 16.73 29.92
C THR A 250 -33.38 17.29 28.77
N ASN A 251 -34.04 17.79 27.71
CA ASN A 251 -33.41 18.18 26.45
C ASN A 251 -32.37 17.16 25.96
N SER A 252 -32.71 15.87 26.10
CA SER A 252 -31.85 14.75 25.70
C SER A 252 -32.44 14.03 24.50
N THR A 253 -31.57 13.48 23.66
CA THR A 253 -31.97 12.72 22.47
C THR A 253 -31.38 11.33 22.55
N LEU A 254 -32.24 10.31 22.51
CA LEU A 254 -31.86 8.91 22.33
C LEU A 254 -32.00 8.57 20.85
N VAL A 255 -30.95 8.05 20.25
CA VAL A 255 -30.99 7.47 18.90
C VAL A 255 -30.72 5.99 19.01
N THR A 256 -31.70 5.16 18.66
CA THR A 256 -31.53 3.71 18.58
C THR A 256 -31.37 3.31 17.13
N THR A 257 -30.29 2.61 16.82
CA THR A 257 -29.98 2.11 15.48
C THR A 257 -30.02 0.60 15.48
N ASN A 258 -30.96 0.05 14.70
CA ASN A 258 -31.01 -1.36 14.36
C ASN A 258 -30.24 -1.56 13.07
N VAL A 259 -29.23 -2.45 13.09
CA VAL A 259 -28.41 -2.78 11.92
C VAL A 259 -28.59 -4.24 11.58
N LEU A 260 -28.79 -4.52 10.30
CA LEU A 260 -28.78 -5.83 9.70
C LEU A 260 -27.63 -5.87 8.68
N VAL A 261 -26.68 -6.76 8.89
CA VAL A 261 -25.60 -7.02 7.95
C VAL A 261 -25.87 -8.34 7.24
N GLN A 262 -25.88 -8.34 5.92
CA GLN A 262 -26.24 -9.48 5.08
C GLN A 262 -25.05 -9.88 4.20
N ASN A 263 -24.74 -11.17 4.17
CA ASN A 263 -23.74 -11.76 3.28
C ASN A 263 -24.42 -12.68 2.26
N TYR A 264 -24.57 -12.20 1.02
CA TYR A 264 -25.12 -12.97 -0.10
C TYR A 264 -24.07 -13.86 -0.79
N LYS A 265 -22.79 -13.79 -0.39
CA LYS A 265 -21.75 -14.64 -0.99
C LYS A 265 -21.92 -16.09 -0.58
N LYS A 266 -21.46 -16.99 -1.46
CA LYS A 266 -21.40 -18.44 -1.23
C LYS A 266 -20.25 -18.88 -0.30
N ARG A 267 -19.64 -17.94 0.43
CA ARG A 267 -18.48 -18.18 1.32
C ARG A 267 -18.59 -17.33 2.58
N LYS A 268 -17.85 -17.73 3.62
CA LYS A 268 -17.68 -16.93 4.84
C LYS A 268 -16.88 -15.66 4.56
N VAL A 269 -17.18 -14.58 5.27
CA VAL A 269 -16.55 -13.27 5.08
C VAL A 269 -16.22 -12.62 6.41
N ASN A 270 -15.06 -11.95 6.47
CA ASN A 270 -14.68 -11.14 7.62
C ASN A 270 -15.21 -9.73 7.42
N ILE A 271 -15.99 -9.23 8.38
CA ILE A 271 -16.60 -7.91 8.35
C ILE A 271 -16.00 -7.06 9.46
N ARG A 272 -15.67 -5.81 9.13
CA ARG A 272 -15.23 -4.77 10.05
C ARG A 272 -16.22 -3.61 9.97
N LEU A 273 -17.13 -3.52 10.93
CA LEU A 273 -18.03 -2.37 11.03
C LEU A 273 -17.46 -1.36 12.02
N LYS A 274 -17.31 -0.12 11.60
CA LYS A 274 -16.99 1.01 12.47
C LYS A 274 -18.25 1.85 12.66
N SER A 275 -18.54 2.27 13.88
CA SER A 275 -19.57 3.28 14.16
C SER A 275 -18.92 4.48 14.85
N ILE A 276 -19.23 5.69 14.39
CA ILE A 276 -18.66 6.93 14.91
C ILE A 276 -19.80 7.85 15.35
N CYS A 277 -19.84 8.19 16.65
CA CYS A 277 -20.73 9.22 17.18
C CYS A 277 -20.13 10.61 16.94
N GLN A 278 -20.86 11.48 16.26
CA GLN A 278 -20.47 12.90 16.07
C GLN A 278 -21.13 13.80 17.13
N LEU A 279 -20.58 15.01 17.33
CA LEU A 279 -21.22 16.14 18.07
C LEU A 279 -21.66 15.82 19.51
N SER A 280 -20.72 15.73 20.45
CA SER A 280 -20.92 15.49 21.91
C SER A 280 -21.79 14.28 22.29
N MET A 281 -22.09 13.40 21.34
CA MET A 281 -22.82 12.16 21.57
C MET A 281 -21.93 11.07 22.14
N THR A 282 -22.45 10.32 23.11
CA THR A 282 -21.81 9.11 23.63
C THR A 282 -22.46 7.88 23.00
N CYS A 283 -21.65 7.01 22.39
CA CYS A 283 -22.12 5.72 21.91
C CYS A 283 -22.25 4.74 23.09
N VAL A 284 -23.43 4.13 23.25
CA VAL A 284 -23.69 3.10 24.26
C VAL A 284 -24.03 1.79 23.56
N PHE A 285 -23.22 0.76 23.79
CA PHE A 285 -23.51 -0.57 23.25
C PHE A 285 -24.22 -1.41 24.29
N TYR A 286 -25.44 -1.83 23.95
CA TYR A 286 -26.20 -2.79 24.72
C TYR A 286 -25.92 -4.21 24.19
N ASP A 287 -24.78 -4.76 24.60
CA ASP A 287 -24.71 -6.20 24.90
C ASP A 287 -25.53 -6.43 26.19
N ASN A 288 -25.86 -7.67 26.55
CA ASN A 288 -26.50 -8.06 27.83
C ASN A 288 -25.74 -7.58 29.10
N LYS A 289 -24.68 -6.77 28.95
CA LYS A 289 -23.87 -6.12 29.99
C LYS A 289 -23.58 -4.63 29.75
N GLY A 290 -24.39 -3.92 28.94
CA GLY A 290 -24.37 -2.46 28.72
C GLY A 290 -23.03 -1.75 28.97
N ARG A 291 -22.17 -1.64 27.96
CA ARG A 291 -20.84 -1.00 28.09
C ARG A 291 -20.80 0.33 27.35
N THR A 292 -20.33 1.38 28.03
CA THR A 292 -19.92 2.64 27.40
C THR A 292 -18.56 2.43 26.73
N LEU A 293 -18.48 2.66 25.42
CA LEU A 293 -17.29 2.34 24.62
C LEU A 293 -16.64 3.59 23.97
N GLY A 294 -16.99 4.79 24.46
CA GLY A 294 -16.49 6.05 23.92
C GLY A 294 -17.15 6.44 22.59
N PRO A 295 -16.54 7.38 21.83
CA PRO A 295 -17.14 7.94 20.61
C PRO A 295 -17.02 7.03 19.37
N ARG A 296 -16.29 5.91 19.47
CA ARG A 296 -15.98 5.02 18.35
C ARG A 296 -16.20 3.57 18.75
N LEU A 297 -16.97 2.85 17.96
CA LEU A 297 -17.20 1.42 18.09
C LEU A 297 -16.58 0.69 16.90
N ARG A 298 -15.93 -0.44 17.16
CA ARG A 298 -15.41 -1.34 16.11
C ARG A 298 -15.91 -2.75 16.40
N TYR A 299 -16.56 -3.34 15.40
CA TYR A 299 -17.02 -4.71 15.39
C TYR A 299 -16.24 -5.50 14.36
N GLU A 300 -15.65 -6.60 14.78
CA GLU A 300 -15.06 -7.58 13.89
C GLU A 300 -15.83 -8.88 14.03
N LEU A 301 -16.37 -9.37 12.93
CA LEU A 301 -17.29 -10.49 12.93
C LEU A 301 -17.12 -11.31 11.66
N VAL A 302 -17.38 -12.61 11.76
CA VAL A 302 -17.29 -13.55 10.65
C VAL A 302 -18.71 -13.96 10.28
N LEU A 303 -19.21 -13.55 9.11
CA LEU A 303 -20.49 -14.02 8.59
C LEU A 303 -20.28 -15.33 7.85
N GLN A 304 -21.19 -16.27 8.06
CA GLN A 304 -21.26 -17.49 7.26
C GLN A 304 -21.78 -17.16 5.85
N ALA A 305 -21.64 -18.11 4.93
CA ALA A 305 -22.19 -17.98 3.59
C ALA A 305 -23.72 -17.84 3.64
N LYS A 306 -24.29 -16.91 2.85
CA LYS A 306 -25.74 -16.69 2.77
C LYS A 306 -26.41 -16.46 4.13
N SER A 307 -25.72 -15.77 5.05
CA SER A 307 -26.22 -15.50 6.39
C SER A 307 -26.40 -14.00 6.63
N GLU A 308 -27.08 -13.67 7.73
CA GLU A 308 -27.21 -12.30 8.22
C GLU A 308 -26.98 -12.25 9.73
N VAL A 309 -26.62 -11.06 10.21
CA VAL A 309 -26.50 -10.77 11.64
C VAL A 309 -27.17 -9.44 11.93
N ALA A 310 -27.97 -9.40 12.99
CA ALA A 310 -28.62 -8.19 13.47
C ALA A 310 -28.03 -7.77 14.82
N PHE A 311 -27.86 -6.48 15.02
CA PHE A 311 -27.52 -5.90 16.32
C PHE A 311 -28.09 -4.49 16.44
N THR A 312 -28.30 -4.08 17.68
CA THR A 312 -28.86 -2.78 18.02
C THR A 312 -27.86 -2.03 18.88
N PHE A 313 -27.72 -0.74 18.64
CA PHE A 313 -26.97 0.14 19.54
C PHE A 313 -27.69 1.46 19.71
N SER A 314 -27.43 2.12 20.84
CA SER A 314 -28.08 3.36 21.20
C SER A 314 -27.04 4.44 21.43
N THR A 315 -27.34 5.66 21.00
CA THR A 315 -26.48 6.82 21.23
C THR A 315 -27.30 7.88 21.94
N ILE A 316 -26.70 8.51 22.95
CA ILE A 316 -27.39 9.51 23.77
C ILE A 316 -26.66 10.84 23.59
N ARG A 317 -27.44 11.87 23.27
CA ARG A 317 -27.02 13.26 23.37
C ARG A 317 -27.64 13.85 24.63
N MET A 318 -26.80 14.26 25.57
CA MET A 318 -27.21 15.02 26.75
C MET A 318 -27.16 16.51 26.42
N ALA A 319 -28.05 17.31 27.01
CA ALA A 319 -27.91 18.75 26.98
C ALA A 319 -26.58 19.15 27.64
N GLN A 320 -25.80 20.01 26.97
CA GLN A 320 -24.68 20.66 27.63
C GLN A 320 -25.27 21.65 28.63
N GLN A 321 -25.10 21.38 29.92
CA GLN A 321 -25.28 22.40 30.95
C GLN A 321 -24.19 23.45 30.72
N ASN A 322 -24.58 24.63 30.25
CA ASN A 322 -23.72 25.81 30.26
C ASN A 322 -23.68 26.39 31.67
#